data_AF-A0A8J7VY65-F1
#
_entry.id   AF-A0A8J7VY65-F1
#
_cell.length_a   1.000
_cell.length_b   1.000
_cell.length_c   1.000
_cell.angle_alpha   90.00
_cell.angle_beta   90.00
_cell.angle_gamma   90.00
#
_symmetry.space_group_name_H-M   'P 1'
#
loop_
_entity.id
_entity.type
_entity.pdbx_description
1 polymer ?
#
loop_
_entity_poly.entity_id
_entity_poly.type
_entity_poly.pdbx_seq_one_letter_code
_entity_poly.pdbx_strand_id
1 'polypeptide(L)'
;MKRIAIFSVKYSANLGDGLLSECLEREILRQRPDTHIVPLDLAGRSGYGTGSRHRGKELRVLEALPGPVRRLAVAQLLGML
;
A
#
# COMPACT_ATOMS: atom_id res chain seq x y z
N MET A 1 -6.95 16.38 -25.13
CA MET A 1 -6.29 15.72 -23.99
C MET A 1 -7.21 14.64 -23.46
N LYS A 2 -6.81 13.36 -23.54
CA LYS A 2 -7.62 12.23 -23.05
C LYS A 2 -7.33 11.99 -21.57
N ARG A 3 -8.36 11.66 -20.79
CA ARG A 3 -8.21 11.35 -19.35
C ARG A 3 -8.42 9.86 -19.15
N ILE A 4 -7.49 9.21 -18.45
CA ILE A 4 -7.58 7.80 -18.06
C ILE A 4 -7.60 7.74 -16.54
N ALA A 5 -8.67 7.18 -15.99
CA ALA A 5 -8.74 6.83 -14.56
C ALA A 5 -8.21 5.42 -14.37
N ILE A 6 -7.27 5.25 -13.43
CA ILE A 6 -6.68 3.95 -13.10
C ILE A 6 -7.09 3.61 -11.67
N PHE A 7 -7.94 2.59 -11.54
CA PHE A 7 -8.27 2.00 -10.25
C PHE A 7 -7.17 1.04 -9.86
N SER A 8 -6.45 1.36 -8.79
CA SER A 8 -5.29 0.56 -8.35
C SER A 8 -5.14 0.60 -6.84
N VAL A 9 -4.06 0.00 -6.34
CA VAL A 9 -3.62 0.17 -4.95
C VAL A 9 -2.21 0.77 -4.94
N LYS A 10 -2.03 1.86 -5.70
CA LYS A 10 -0.74 2.55 -5.88
C LYS A 10 0.01 2.77 -4.57
N TYR A 11 -0.72 3.12 -3.51
CA TYR A 11 -0.14 3.43 -2.21
C TYR A 11 -0.19 2.26 -1.22
N SER A 12 -0.34 1.03 -1.72
CA SER A 12 -0.33 -0.17 -0.89
C SER A 12 0.98 -0.36 -0.14
N ALA A 13 0.88 -0.91 1.07
CA ALA A 13 2.04 -1.44 1.78
C ALA A 13 2.59 -2.72 1.12
N ASN A 14 1.80 -3.37 0.26
CA ASN A 14 2.29 -4.40 -0.63
C ASN A 14 3.06 -3.73 -1.77
N LEU A 15 4.39 -3.78 -1.67
CA LEU A 15 5.32 -3.19 -2.63
C LEU A 15 5.01 -3.64 -4.07
N GLY A 16 4.61 -4.90 -4.27
CA GLY A 16 4.32 -5.45 -5.59
C GLY A 16 3.19 -4.72 -6.31
N ASP A 17 2.04 -4.57 -5.63
CA ASP A 17 0.87 -3.96 -6.26
C ASP A 17 1.08 -2.47 -6.54
N GLY A 18 1.77 -1.76 -5.63
CA GLY A 18 2.13 -0.35 -5.82
C GLY A 18 3.08 -0.14 -7.01
N LEU A 19 4.12 -0.97 -7.10
CA LEU A 19 5.06 -0.95 -8.23
C LEU A 19 4.38 -1.25 -9.57
N LEU A 20 3.46 -2.22 -9.60
CA LEU A 20 2.72 -2.54 -10.82
C LEU A 20 1.87 -1.34 -11.28
N SER A 21 1.23 -0.62 -10.35
CA SER A 21 0.50 0.61 -10.66
C SER A 21 1.42 1.66 -11.28
N GLU A 22 2.59 1.91 -10.69
CA GLU A 22 3.55 2.89 -11.22
C GLU A 22 4.07 2.52 -12.61
N CYS A 23 4.42 1.25 -12.82
CA CYS A 23 4.88 0.76 -14.12
C CYS A 23 3.81 0.94 -15.20
N LEU A 24 2.55 0.64 -14.88
CA LEU A 24 1.43 0.83 -15.80
C LEU A 24 1.24 2.32 -16.16
N GLU A 25 1.30 3.22 -15.18
CA GLU A 25 1.20 4.66 -15.41
C GLU A 25 2.30 5.17 -16.35
N ARG A 26 3.55 4.78 -16.08
CA ARG A 26 4.70 5.16 -16.89
C ARG A 26 4.59 4.64 -18.31
N GLU A 27 4.15 3.40 -18.49
CA GLU A 27 4.01 2.80 -19.81
C GLU A 27 2.90 3.47 -20.65
N ILE A 28 1.77 3.81 -20.01
CA ILE A 28 0.70 4.55 -20.67
C ILE A 28 1.19 5.93 -21.13
N LEU A 29 1.90 6.68 -20.26
CA LEU A 29 2.44 7.99 -20.62
C LEU A 29 3.52 7.89 -21.72
N ARG A 30 4.32 6.81 -21.71
CA ARG A 30 5.32 6.54 -22.76
C ARG A 30 4.66 6.34 -24.12
N GLN A 31 3.55 5.61 -24.18
CA GLN A 31 2.83 5.36 -25.43
C GLN A 31 1.89 6.50 -25.84
N ARG A 32 1.38 7.28 -24.87
CA ARG A 32 0.45 8.40 -25.08
C ARG A 32 0.80 9.61 -24.19
N PRO A 33 1.80 10.41 -24.58
CA PRO A 33 2.26 11.55 -23.80
C PRO A 33 1.22 12.66 -23.58
N ASP A 34 0.19 12.71 -24.43
CA ASP A 34 -0.92 13.67 -24.39
C ASP A 34 -2.07 13.24 -23.45
N THR A 35 -1.88 12.13 -22.73
CA THR A 35 -2.88 11.58 -21.80
C THR A 35 -2.65 12.08 -20.39
N HIS A 36 -3.75 12.44 -19.72
CA HIS A 36 -3.77 12.72 -18.29
C HIS A 36 -4.19 11.47 -17.52
N ILE A 37 -3.31 11.00 -16.63
CA ILE A 37 -3.59 9.87 -15.76
C ILE A 37 -4.16 10.37 -14.43
N VAL A 38 -5.23 9.73 -13.97
CA VAL A 38 -5.80 9.94 -12.64
C VAL A 38 -5.78 8.63 -11.87
N PRO A 39 -4.83 8.45 -10.94
CA PRO A 39 -4.82 7.28 -10.08
C PRO A 39 -5.94 7.39 -9.04
N LEU A 40 -6.70 6.31 -8.88
CA LEU A 40 -7.75 6.15 -7.88
C LEU A 40 -7.37 4.94 -7.01
N ASP A 41 -6.87 5.22 -5.81
CA ASP A 41 -6.51 4.16 -4.87
C ASP A 41 -7.78 3.53 -4.28
N LEU A 42 -7.94 2.22 -4.45
CA LEU A 42 -9.10 1.45 -4.01
C LEU A 42 -9.25 1.40 -2.49
N ALA A 43 -8.18 1.65 -1.74
CA ALA A 43 -8.21 1.75 -0.28
C ALA A 43 -8.37 3.20 0.20
N GLY A 44 -8.66 4.15 -0.71
CA GLY A 44 -8.85 5.56 -0.38
C GLY A 44 -7.58 6.30 0.03
N ARG A 45 -6.40 5.72 -0.22
CA ARG A 45 -5.11 6.34 0.14
C ARG A 45 -4.79 7.46 -0.83
N SER A 46 -4.22 8.55 -0.33
CA SER A 46 -3.81 9.70 -1.14
C SER A 46 -2.29 9.83 -1.29
N GLY A 47 -1.51 8.96 -0.66
CA GLY A 47 -0.06 9.00 -0.69
C GLY A 47 0.57 7.78 -0.03
N TYR A 48 1.87 7.60 -0.25
CA TYR A 48 2.65 6.54 0.39
C TYR A 48 2.70 6.80 1.90
N GLY A 49 2.38 5.75 2.68
CA GLY A 49 2.51 5.81 4.13
C GLY A 49 3.96 5.93 4.58
N THR A 50 4.16 6.41 5.82
CA THR A 50 5.47 6.37 6.48
C THR A 50 5.85 4.91 6.73
N GLY A 51 6.73 4.35 5.90
CA GLY A 51 7.27 3.02 6.16
C GLY A 51 8.02 3.02 7.51
N SER A 52 7.66 2.12 8.44
CA SER A 52 8.50 1.91 9.62
C SER A 52 9.76 1.17 9.19
N ARG A 53 10.93 1.83 9.31
CA ARG A 53 12.25 1.18 9.15
C ARG A 53 12.42 -0.02 10.09
N HIS A 54 11.62 -0.08 11.15
CA HIS A 54 11.65 -1.13 12.16
C HIS A 54 10.54 -2.17 11.99
N ARG A 55 9.69 -2.07 10.97
CA ARG A 55 8.57 -3.01 10.73
C ARG A 55 9.00 -4.47 10.80
N GLY A 56 10.14 -4.83 10.18
CA GLY A 56 10.66 -6.20 10.24
C GLY A 56 11.07 -6.63 11.65
N LYS A 57 11.63 -5.72 12.46
CA LYS A 57 11.97 -5.99 13.86
C LYS A 57 10.72 -6.08 14.74
N GLU A 58 9.77 -5.17 14.55
CA GLU A 58 8.48 -5.16 15.23
C GLU A 58 7.73 -6.47 15.00
N LEU A 59 7.64 -6.92 13.75
CA LEU A 59 7.00 -8.19 13.40
C LEU A 59 7.71 -9.40 14.02
N ARG A 60 9.05 -9.43 14.05
CA ARG A 60 9.80 -10.49 14.73
C ARG A 60 9.54 -10.55 16.23
N VAL A 61 9.46 -9.39 16.89
CA VAL A 61 9.12 -9.32 18.33
C VAL A 61 7.70 -9.86 18.54
N LEU A 62 6.75 -9.45 17.71
CA LEU A 62 5.37 -9.92 17.77
C LEU A 62 5.27 -11.45 17.54
N GLU A 63 6.04 -11.99 16.60
CA GLU A 63 6.10 -13.43 16.29
C GLU A 63 6.67 -14.25 17.45
N ALA A 64 7.65 -13.71 18.19
CA ALA A 64 8.26 -14.36 19.34
C ALA A 64 7.36 -14.41 20.59
N LEU A 65 6.25 -13.66 20.62
CA LEU A 65 5.34 -13.67 21.76
C LEU A 65 4.54 -14.98 21.86
N PRO A 66 4.25 -15.46 23.09
CA PRO A 66 3.33 -16.57 23.31
C PRO A 66 1.96 -16.28 22.68
N GLY A 67 1.31 -17.30 22.12
CA GLY A 67 0.05 -17.17 21.36
C GLY A 67 -1.06 -16.32 22.01
N PRO A 68 -1.31 -16.42 23.33
CA PRO A 68 -2.28 -15.55 24.01
C PRO A 68 -1.88 -14.07 23.99
N VAL A 69 -0.61 -13.78 24.29
CA VAL A 69 -0.08 -12.41 24.35
C VAL A 69 -0.07 -11.77 22.96
N ARG A 70 0.35 -12.52 21.94
CA ARG A 70 0.31 -12.07 20.55
C ARG A 70 -1.11 -11.71 20.11
N ARG A 71 -2.10 -12.55 20.46
CA ARG A 71 -3.51 -12.30 20.14
C ARG A 71 -4.04 -11.04 20.83
N LEU A 72 -3.71 -10.83 22.11
CA LEU A 72 -4.11 -9.62 22.83
C LEU A 72 -3.52 -8.36 22.20
N ALA A 73 -2.22 -8.38 21.88
CA ALA A 73 -1.52 -7.26 21.25
C ALA A 73 -2.12 -6.90 19.87
N VAL A 74 -2.43 -7.91 19.04
CA VAL A 74 -3.07 -7.69 17.73
C VAL A 74 -4.50 -7.16 17.87
N ALA A 75 -5.27 -7.69 18.83
CA ALA A 75 -6.65 -7.24 19.06
C ALA A 75 -6.71 -5.76 19.49
N GLN A 76 -5.80 -5.34 20.37
CA GLN A 76 -5.63 -3.93 20.74
C GLN A 76 -5.27 -3.05 19.53
N LEU A 77 -4.30 -3.49 18.71
CA LEU A 77 -3.88 -2.75 17.51
C LEU A 77 -4.99 -2.57 16.48
N LEU A 78 -5.88 -3.56 16.37
CA LEU A 78 -7.02 -3.54 15.45
C LEU A 78 -8.26 -2.85 16.03
N GLY A 79 -8.21 -2.37 17.27
CA GLY A 79 -9.35 -1.74 17.94
C GLY A 79 -10.50 -2.71 18.23
N MET A 80 -10.19 -4.00 18.40
CA MET A 80 -11.17 -5.06 18.70
C MET A 80 -11.37 -5.29 20.21
N LEU A 81 -10.62 -4.56 21.05
CA LEU A 81 -10.70 -4.54 22.51
C LEU A 81 -10.52 -3.09 22.99
#